data_AF-A0A8H3A1Y9-F1
#
_entry.id   AF-A0A8H3A1Y9-F1
#
_cell.length_a   1.000
_cell.length_b   1.000
_cell.length_c   1.000
_cell.angle_alpha   90.00
_cell.angle_beta   90.00
_cell.angle_gamma   90.00
#
_symmetry.space_group_name_H-M   'P 1'
#
loop_
_entity.id
_entity.type
_entity.pdbx_description
1 polymer ?
#
loop_
_entity_poly.entity_id
_entity_poly.type
_entity_poly.pdbx_seq_one_letter_code
_entity_poly.pdbx_strand_id
1 'polypeptide(L)'
;MQTTDNVYDPLSLVGIAAKVLPLGSGNSANSWTTVPNASGGYHALVNTGSTLRPTRVLGGSLAAVGTAPDGKAAMGVFFARGSFGLNSAVAGGISFYAYGPSDLSSGNEFTLGYSIFFESGFGIRLSRFGSAHLNTMYEPDFVHGGKLPGLYGGTSNDEAASCSGGRHPLTCFSTRLMWRDEGAGEVYVYLPNDPANKSLCNGTRIPGKNICGSDYGTSLGRGSFHFETGKWNYVAQRIKLNTPGKADGQLQASTKPVMNHKFFSSF
;
A
#
# COMPACT_ATOMS: atom_id res chain seq x y z
N MET A 1 -28.39 -35.74 -36.76
CA MET A 1 -27.63 -34.48 -36.94
C MET A 1 -28.05 -33.56 -35.79
N GLN A 2 -27.30 -33.47 -34.68
CA GLN A 2 -26.12 -32.59 -34.50
C GLN A 2 -26.48 -31.14 -34.92
N THR A 3 -26.41 -30.11 -34.06
CA THR A 3 -25.45 -29.84 -32.98
C THR A 3 -26.07 -29.07 -31.81
N THR A 4 -25.58 -29.40 -30.62
CA THR A 4 -25.70 -28.69 -29.34
C THR A 4 -24.73 -27.52 -29.28
N ASP A 5 -25.19 -26.33 -28.90
CA ASP A 5 -24.32 -25.29 -28.31
C ASP A 5 -24.78 -25.03 -26.87
N ASN A 6 -24.22 -25.82 -25.97
CA ASN A 6 -24.23 -25.57 -24.53
C ASN A 6 -23.23 -24.44 -24.25
N VAL A 7 -23.73 -23.22 -24.02
CA VAL A 7 -22.93 -22.19 -23.36
C VAL A 7 -22.88 -22.54 -21.88
N TYR A 8 -21.73 -23.03 -21.43
CA TYR A 8 -21.40 -23.23 -20.03
C TYR A 8 -21.45 -21.87 -19.30
N ASP A 9 -22.44 -21.71 -18.42
CA ASP A 9 -22.47 -20.68 -17.39
C ASP A 9 -21.49 -21.09 -16.27
N PRO A 10 -20.43 -20.32 -15.97
CA PRO A 10 -19.52 -20.67 -14.88
C PRO A 10 -20.19 -20.38 -13.54
N LEU A 11 -20.82 -21.41 -12.98
CA LEU A 11 -20.96 -21.69 -11.54
C LEU A 11 -20.90 -20.44 -10.64
N SER A 12 -22.03 -19.74 -10.52
CA SER A 12 -22.24 -18.78 -9.45
C SER A 12 -22.36 -19.51 -8.11
N LEU A 13 -21.26 -19.70 -7.40
CA LEU A 13 -21.29 -20.07 -5.98
C LEU A 13 -21.62 -18.81 -5.16
N VAL A 14 -22.89 -18.41 -5.21
CA VAL A 14 -23.43 -17.33 -4.37
C VAL A 14 -23.67 -17.90 -2.97
N GLY A 15 -22.62 -17.88 -2.14
CA GLY A 15 -22.75 -18.08 -0.69
C GLY A 15 -23.52 -16.93 -0.04
N ILE A 16 -24.16 -17.21 1.10
CA ILE A 16 -25.03 -16.33 1.89
C ILE A 16 -24.28 -15.08 2.41
N ALA A 17 -23.97 -14.15 1.50
CA ALA A 17 -23.51 -12.79 1.75
C ALA A 17 -24.39 -11.76 1.01
N ALA A 18 -25.22 -12.22 0.07
CA ALA A 18 -26.12 -11.39 -0.73
C ALA A 18 -27.31 -10.78 0.05
N LYS A 19 -27.48 -11.10 1.35
CA LYS A 19 -28.60 -10.60 2.18
C LYS A 19 -28.23 -9.58 3.26
N VAL A 20 -26.95 -9.19 3.40
CA VAL A 20 -26.52 -8.25 4.47
C VAL A 20 -25.74 -7.03 3.94
N LEU A 21 -25.57 -6.92 2.61
CA LEU A 21 -24.97 -5.74 2.00
C LEU A 21 -25.83 -5.30 0.82
N PRO A 22 -26.17 -4.00 0.67
CA PRO A 22 -26.81 -3.51 -0.53
C PRO A 22 -25.78 -3.61 -1.68
N LEU A 23 -25.76 -4.77 -2.33
CA LEU A 23 -25.16 -4.91 -3.65
C LEU A 23 -26.00 -4.04 -4.59
N GLY A 24 -25.42 -2.95 -5.06
CA GLY A 24 -26.00 -2.17 -6.14
C GLY A 24 -26.16 -3.05 -7.37
N SER A 25 -27.39 -3.49 -7.63
CA SER A 25 -27.77 -4.11 -8.90
C SER A 25 -27.66 -3.05 -10.00
N GLY A 26 -26.60 -3.11 -10.80
CA GLY A 26 -26.41 -2.29 -11.99
C GLY A 26 -24.93 -2.13 -12.37
N ASN A 27 -24.67 -1.62 -13.58
CA ASN A 27 -23.33 -1.34 -14.17
C ASN A 27 -22.45 -0.35 -13.36
N SER A 28 -22.80 -0.07 -12.10
CA SER A 28 -22.11 0.79 -11.15
C SER A 28 -21.43 0.02 -10.01
N ALA A 29 -21.51 -1.31 -9.99
CA ALA A 29 -21.00 -2.18 -8.90
C ALA A 29 -19.48 -2.24 -8.71
N ASN A 30 -18.70 -1.43 -9.43
CA ASN A 30 -17.24 -1.56 -9.48
C ASN A 30 -16.48 -0.41 -8.76
N SER A 31 -17.14 0.63 -8.24
CA SER A 31 -16.42 1.85 -7.78
C SER A 31 -16.17 1.93 -6.28
N TRP A 32 -14.92 2.15 -5.88
CA TRP A 32 -14.57 2.76 -4.60
C TRP A 32 -13.93 4.14 -4.85
N THR A 33 -14.20 5.14 -4.01
CA THR A 33 -13.38 6.35 -3.91
C THR A 33 -13.17 6.67 -2.44
N THR A 34 -11.92 6.92 -2.05
CA THR A 34 -11.57 7.36 -0.69
C THR A 34 -11.74 8.88 -0.53
N VAL A 35 -12.02 9.58 -1.62
CA VAL A 35 -12.32 11.01 -1.63
C VAL A 35 -13.84 11.12 -1.80
N PRO A 36 -14.57 11.70 -0.82
CA PRO A 36 -15.97 12.06 -1.03
C PRO A 36 -16.06 12.85 -2.33
N ASN A 37 -17.13 12.66 -3.12
CA ASN A 37 -17.43 13.49 -4.28
C ASN A 37 -17.33 14.99 -3.91
N ALA A 38 -16.15 15.56 -4.07
CA ALA A 38 -15.87 16.96 -3.89
C ALA A 38 -15.24 17.40 -5.20
N SER A 39 -16.07 18.06 -5.98
CA SER A 39 -15.68 18.94 -7.06
C SER A 39 -14.42 19.75 -6.70
N GLY A 40 -13.24 19.23 -7.08
CA GLY A 40 -12.01 20.01 -7.26
C GLY A 40 -10.97 20.09 -6.11
N GLY A 41 -11.11 19.41 -4.98
CA GLY A 41 -10.23 19.62 -3.82
C GLY A 41 -9.32 18.45 -3.44
N TYR A 42 -7.99 18.62 -3.56
CA TYR A 42 -7.02 17.85 -2.78
C TYR A 42 -6.96 18.45 -1.38
N HIS A 43 -7.17 17.66 -0.33
CA HIS A 43 -7.11 18.15 1.04
C HIS A 43 -5.83 17.68 1.72
N ALA A 44 -4.85 18.58 1.81
CA ALA A 44 -3.74 18.40 2.74
C ALA A 44 -4.30 18.25 4.15
N LEU A 45 -3.69 17.38 4.97
CA LEU A 45 -4.04 17.28 6.38
C LEU A 45 -3.67 18.60 7.06
N VAL A 46 -4.67 19.41 7.39
CA VAL A 46 -4.50 20.74 8.03
C VAL A 46 -3.75 20.62 9.36
N ASN A 47 -3.97 19.53 10.11
CA ASN A 47 -3.23 19.19 11.31
C ASN A 47 -2.94 17.68 11.34
N THR A 48 -1.75 17.30 10.86
CA THR A 48 -1.28 15.90 10.83
C THR A 48 -1.28 15.27 12.22
N GLY A 49 -0.93 16.02 13.26
CA GLY A 49 -0.88 15.55 14.65
C GLY A 49 -2.26 15.12 15.17
N SER A 50 -3.26 15.99 15.06
CA SER A 50 -4.61 15.68 15.55
C SER A 50 -5.36 14.69 14.67
N THR A 51 -5.10 14.67 13.35
CA THR A 51 -5.80 13.76 12.44
C THR A 51 -5.20 12.35 12.44
N LEU A 52 -3.87 12.22 12.40
CA LEU A 52 -3.23 10.90 12.39
C LEU A 52 -3.07 10.34 13.79
N ARG A 53 -2.99 11.19 14.83
CA ARG A 53 -2.74 10.79 16.23
C ARG A 53 -1.53 9.84 16.30
N PRO A 54 -0.35 10.33 15.88
CA PRO A 54 0.83 9.50 15.72
C PRO A 54 1.35 9.00 17.08
N THR A 55 1.85 7.78 17.09
CA THR A 55 2.53 7.16 18.22
C THR A 55 3.81 6.48 17.74
N ARG A 56 4.74 6.23 18.68
CA ARG A 56 5.99 5.51 18.39
C ARG A 56 6.73 6.12 17.18
N VAL A 57 6.83 7.45 17.17
CA VAL A 57 7.49 8.20 16.09
C VAL A 57 8.98 7.93 16.13
N LEU A 58 9.55 7.51 15.00
CA LEU A 58 10.94 7.16 14.82
C LEU A 58 11.47 7.86 13.56
N GLY A 59 12.39 8.80 13.75
CA GLY A 59 12.96 9.62 12.68
C GLY A 59 11.94 10.58 12.03
N GLY A 60 12.44 11.51 11.21
CA GLY A 60 11.63 12.48 10.48
C GLY A 60 10.85 13.48 11.35
N SER A 61 10.08 14.36 10.70
CA SER A 61 9.18 15.32 11.34
C SER A 61 7.78 15.21 10.74
N LEU A 62 6.77 15.04 11.59
CA LEU A 62 5.35 15.04 11.20
C LEU A 62 4.80 16.45 10.98
N ALA A 63 5.54 17.48 11.39
CA ALA A 63 5.14 18.88 11.32
C ALA A 63 5.59 19.58 10.02
N ALA A 64 6.41 18.94 9.20
CA ALA A 64 6.90 19.50 7.94
C ALA A 64 5.83 19.40 6.84
N VAL A 65 4.74 20.16 6.99
CA VAL A 65 3.84 20.45 5.87
C VAL A 65 4.55 21.49 5.00
N GLY A 66 5.11 21.01 3.89
CA GLY A 66 5.74 21.81 2.87
C GLY A 66 4.82 22.05 1.68
N THR A 67 5.37 22.67 0.65
CA THR A 67 4.72 22.82 -0.64
C THR A 67 5.33 21.81 -1.60
N ALA A 68 4.51 20.89 -2.12
CA ALA A 68 4.89 19.98 -3.20
C ALA A 68 5.25 20.77 -4.46
N PRO A 69 5.97 20.17 -5.44
CA PRO A 69 6.41 20.89 -6.63
C PRO A 69 5.30 21.56 -7.45
N ASP A 70 4.06 21.09 -7.34
CA ASP A 70 2.87 21.67 -7.99
C ASP A 70 2.15 22.73 -7.15
N GLY A 71 2.74 23.19 -6.04
CA GLY A 71 2.16 24.22 -5.17
C GLY A 71 1.21 23.68 -4.09
N LYS A 72 0.90 22.38 -4.08
CA LYS A 72 -0.02 21.80 -3.08
C LYS A 72 0.67 21.61 -1.73
N ALA A 73 -0.04 21.90 -0.65
CA ALA A 73 0.44 21.56 0.69
C ALA A 73 0.55 20.02 0.85
N ALA A 74 1.66 19.54 1.40
CA ALA A 74 1.91 18.11 1.60
C ALA A 74 2.91 17.88 2.73
N MET A 75 2.82 16.72 3.39
CA MET A 75 3.86 16.28 4.32
C MET A 75 5.11 15.90 3.53
N GLY A 76 6.21 16.64 3.74
CA GLY A 76 7.49 16.37 3.08
C GLY A 76 8.27 15.28 3.80
N VAL A 77 8.80 14.30 3.05
CA VAL A 77 9.68 13.26 3.58
C VAL A 77 10.97 13.25 2.78
N PHE A 78 12.06 13.62 3.43
CA PHE A 78 13.38 13.66 2.80
C PHE A 78 14.16 12.36 3.04
N PHE A 79 14.73 11.82 1.96
CA PHE A 79 15.62 10.66 1.99
C PHE A 79 17.01 11.10 1.57
N ALA A 80 17.92 11.30 2.53
CA ALA A 80 19.29 11.68 2.22
C ALA A 80 20.01 10.57 1.44
N ARG A 81 20.98 10.96 0.61
CA ARG A 81 21.80 10.01 -0.16
C ARG A 81 22.47 9.00 0.76
N GLY A 82 22.24 7.71 0.51
CA GLY A 82 22.82 6.63 1.30
C GLY A 82 22.08 6.32 2.61
N SER A 83 20.96 7.01 2.89
CA SER A 83 20.05 6.60 3.97
C SER A 83 19.31 5.31 3.60
N PHE A 84 19.20 4.38 4.55
CA PHE A 84 18.41 3.16 4.39
C PHE A 84 17.93 2.66 5.76
N GLY A 85 16.61 2.57 5.93
CA GLY A 85 16.05 2.28 7.25
C GLY A 85 16.34 3.39 8.27
N LEU A 86 15.73 3.29 9.44
CA LEU A 86 15.78 4.36 10.45
C LEU A 86 17.07 4.33 11.29
N ASN A 87 17.80 3.21 11.26
CA ASN A 87 19.02 2.99 12.03
C ASN A 87 20.29 3.14 11.18
N SER A 88 20.21 3.60 9.92
CA SER A 88 21.41 3.87 9.14
C SER A 88 22.19 5.07 9.67
N ALA A 89 23.50 5.08 9.42
CA ALA A 89 24.38 6.20 9.78
C ALA A 89 23.96 7.54 9.14
N VAL A 90 23.27 7.48 8.00
CA VAL A 90 22.69 8.66 7.34
C VAL A 90 21.19 8.69 7.63
N ALA A 91 20.71 9.79 8.22
CA ALA A 91 19.30 9.99 8.52
C ALA A 91 18.47 10.17 7.24
N GLY A 92 17.28 9.57 7.20
CA GLY A 92 16.34 9.74 6.10
C GLY A 92 15.03 9.02 6.36
N GLY A 93 13.96 9.52 5.74
CA GLY A 93 12.62 8.98 5.90
C GLY A 93 11.94 9.38 7.21
N ILE A 94 10.80 8.75 7.45
CA ILE A 94 9.97 8.91 8.65
C ILE A 94 9.26 7.60 8.95
N SER A 95 9.00 7.32 10.23
CA SER A 95 8.18 6.18 10.63
C SER A 95 7.38 6.49 11.88
N PHE A 96 6.14 6.04 11.92
CA PHE A 96 5.25 6.18 13.06
C PHE A 96 4.09 5.20 12.88
N TYR A 97 3.42 4.90 13.99
CA TYR A 97 2.10 4.29 13.98
C TYR A 97 1.06 5.39 14.19
N ALA A 98 -0.18 5.17 13.77
CA ALA A 98 -1.23 6.19 13.82
C ALA A 98 -2.55 5.54 14.17
N TYR A 99 -3.26 6.10 15.15
CA TYR A 99 -4.61 5.65 15.47
C TYR A 99 -5.64 6.13 14.45
N GLY A 100 -5.30 7.18 13.69
CA GLY A 100 -6.24 7.82 12.78
C GLY A 100 -7.27 8.70 13.49
N PRO A 101 -8.24 9.23 12.74
CA PRO A 101 -9.14 10.30 13.20
C PRO A 101 -10.22 9.82 14.19
N SER A 102 -10.43 8.51 14.30
CA SER A 102 -11.46 7.91 15.16
C SER A 102 -10.93 6.65 15.84
N ASP A 103 -11.68 6.10 16.79
CA ASP A 103 -11.41 4.75 17.28
C ASP A 103 -11.82 3.72 16.23
N LEU A 104 -10.91 2.81 15.92
CA LEU A 104 -11.06 1.75 14.91
C LEU A 104 -11.14 0.36 15.55
N SER A 105 -11.09 0.26 16.88
CA SER A 105 -10.94 -0.99 17.63
C SER A 105 -12.08 -2.01 17.44
N SER A 106 -13.29 -1.54 17.09
CA SER A 106 -14.47 -2.39 16.86
C SER A 106 -14.71 -2.73 15.39
N GLY A 107 -13.94 -2.15 14.47
CA GLY A 107 -14.10 -2.37 13.04
C GLY A 107 -13.56 -3.74 12.61
N ASN A 108 -14.12 -4.25 11.52
CA ASN A 108 -13.65 -5.47 10.85
C ASN A 108 -13.26 -5.23 9.38
N GLU A 109 -13.46 -4.01 8.89
CA GLU A 109 -13.18 -3.62 7.52
C GLU A 109 -12.70 -2.17 7.51
N PHE A 110 -11.54 -1.94 6.89
CA PHE A 110 -10.84 -0.67 6.95
C PHE A 110 -10.31 -0.30 5.58
N THR A 111 -10.30 0.99 5.29
CA THR A 111 -9.73 1.54 4.06
C THR A 111 -8.79 2.69 4.38
N LEU A 112 -7.59 2.64 3.81
CA LEU A 112 -6.60 3.70 3.82
C LEU A 112 -6.48 4.27 2.40
N GLY A 113 -6.62 5.59 2.29
CA GLY A 113 -6.39 6.32 1.04
C GLY A 113 -5.43 7.47 1.27
N TYR A 114 -4.47 7.65 0.36
CA TYR A 114 -3.59 8.81 0.36
C TYR A 114 -3.03 9.09 -1.04
N SER A 115 -2.52 10.31 -1.24
CA SER A 115 -1.77 10.67 -2.44
C SER A 115 -0.29 10.77 -2.08
N ILE A 116 0.60 10.33 -2.98
CA ILE A 116 2.05 10.42 -2.82
C ILE A 116 2.70 10.96 -4.09
N PHE A 117 3.61 11.91 -3.93
CA PHE A 117 4.38 12.50 -5.02
C PHE A 117 5.85 12.09 -4.87
N PHE A 118 6.37 11.35 -5.84
CA PHE A 118 7.80 11.14 -5.97
C PHE A 118 8.35 12.24 -6.86
N GLU A 119 9.32 13.03 -6.38
CA GLU A 119 9.92 14.09 -7.20
C GLU A 119 10.53 13.54 -8.49
N SER A 120 10.54 14.36 -9.54
CA SER A 120 11.17 13.98 -10.81
C SER A 120 12.63 13.56 -10.55
N GLY A 121 12.99 12.37 -11.00
CA GLY A 121 14.32 11.80 -10.77
C GLY A 121 14.55 11.27 -9.34
N PHE A 122 13.49 10.98 -8.59
CA PHE A 122 13.58 10.32 -7.29
C PHE A 122 14.38 9.01 -7.40
N GLY A 123 15.53 8.96 -6.73
CA GLY A 123 16.42 7.81 -6.76
C GLY A 123 17.48 7.83 -7.86
N ILE A 124 17.41 8.75 -8.83
CA ILE A 124 18.45 8.85 -9.87
C ILE A 124 19.80 9.19 -9.22
N ARG A 125 20.80 8.36 -9.52
CA ARG A 125 22.20 8.65 -9.25
C ARG A 125 22.85 9.15 -10.52
N LEU A 126 23.16 10.44 -10.59
CA LEU A 126 24.16 10.93 -11.52
C LEU A 126 25.55 10.62 -10.96
N SER A 127 26.24 9.66 -11.55
CA SER A 127 27.67 9.47 -11.35
C SER A 127 28.42 10.54 -12.15
N ARG A 128 28.68 11.71 -11.54
CA ARG A 128 29.70 12.62 -12.08
C ARG A 128 31.08 12.05 -11.71
N PHE A 129 31.62 11.17 -12.55
CA PHE A 129 33.06 10.94 -12.59
C PHE A 129 33.67 11.90 -13.61
N GLY A 130 34.48 12.82 -13.11
CA GLY A 130 35.33 13.65 -13.97
C GLY A 130 36.38 12.76 -14.64
N SER A 131 36.15 12.42 -15.89
CA SER A 131 37.13 12.30 -16.97
C SER A 131 36.41 11.79 -18.22
N ALA A 132 36.78 12.28 -19.38
CA ALA A 132 35.99 12.29 -20.62
C ALA A 132 35.60 10.93 -21.25
N HIS A 133 35.80 9.79 -20.58
CA HIS A 133 35.58 8.45 -21.15
C HIS A 133 35.07 7.40 -20.16
N LEU A 134 33.98 7.66 -19.42
CA LEU A 134 33.34 6.63 -18.59
C LEU A 134 31.81 6.67 -18.69
N ASN A 135 31.24 5.50 -19.02
CA ASN A 135 29.81 5.24 -19.16
C ASN A 135 29.01 5.79 -17.98
N THR A 136 28.03 6.64 -18.25
CA THR A 136 27.07 7.11 -17.25
C THR A 136 26.22 5.93 -16.78
N MET A 137 26.52 5.37 -15.60
CA MET A 137 25.65 4.40 -14.96
C MET A 137 24.49 5.18 -14.32
N TYR A 138 23.37 5.23 -15.03
CA TYR A 138 22.10 5.66 -14.46
C TYR A 138 21.56 4.50 -13.60
N GLU A 139 21.46 4.73 -12.29
CA GLU A 139 20.52 3.93 -11.51
C GLU A 139 19.11 4.33 -11.96
N PRO A 140 18.21 3.36 -12.22
CA PRO A 140 16.83 3.68 -12.54
C PRO A 140 16.18 4.45 -11.38
N ASP A 141 15.13 5.22 -11.69
CA ASP A 141 14.24 5.81 -10.67
C ASP A 141 13.92 4.74 -9.61
N PHE A 142 13.75 5.18 -8.35
CA PHE A 142 13.40 4.36 -7.19
C PHE A 142 14.49 3.45 -6.59
N VAL A 143 15.69 3.41 -7.16
CA VAL A 143 16.85 2.61 -6.68
C VAL A 143 16.45 1.13 -6.52
N HIS A 144 16.37 0.61 -5.29
CA HIS A 144 16.03 -0.79 -4.98
C HIS A 144 14.73 -0.96 -4.17
N GLY A 145 14.02 0.14 -3.95
CA GLY A 145 12.76 0.14 -3.19
C GLY A 145 12.80 0.78 -1.81
N GLY A 146 11.61 0.91 -1.22
CA GLY A 146 11.40 1.52 0.09
C GLY A 146 9.98 1.30 0.60
N LYS A 147 9.71 1.73 1.84
CA LYS A 147 8.45 1.44 2.55
C LYS A 147 7.50 2.61 2.44
N LEU A 148 6.23 2.29 2.25
CA LEU A 148 5.11 3.23 2.19
C LEU A 148 4.08 2.92 3.29
N PRO A 149 3.25 3.91 3.66
CA PRO A 149 2.17 3.71 4.62
C PRO A 149 1.24 2.55 4.25
N GLY A 150 0.71 1.89 5.27
CA GLY A 150 -0.28 0.83 5.11
C GLY A 150 -0.95 0.49 6.44
N LEU A 151 -1.98 -0.32 6.38
CA LEU A 151 -2.78 -0.72 7.54
C LEU A 151 -2.06 -1.78 8.38
N TYR A 152 -2.31 -1.74 9.69
CA TYR A 152 -1.77 -2.67 10.68
C TYR A 152 -2.86 -2.98 11.73
N GLY A 153 -2.67 -4.05 12.48
CA GLY A 153 -3.60 -4.41 13.56
C GLY A 153 -3.05 -5.51 14.44
N GLY A 154 -3.73 -5.76 15.56
CA GLY A 154 -3.35 -6.77 16.52
C GLY A 154 -4.25 -6.79 17.74
N THR A 155 -3.95 -7.68 18.69
CA THR A 155 -4.74 -7.88 19.91
C THR A 155 -4.58 -6.77 20.95
N SER A 156 -3.57 -5.91 20.79
CA SER A 156 -3.36 -4.68 21.56
C SER A 156 -2.58 -3.67 20.73
N ASN A 157 -2.53 -2.40 21.17
CA ASN A 157 -1.73 -1.37 20.50
C ASN A 157 -0.23 -1.71 20.45
N ASP A 158 0.27 -2.40 21.48
CA ASP A 158 1.69 -2.76 21.59
C ASP A 158 2.03 -3.93 20.68
N GLU A 159 1.16 -4.94 20.63
CA GLU A 159 1.29 -6.09 19.74
C GLU A 159 1.15 -5.65 18.28
N ALA A 160 0.16 -4.83 17.96
CA ALA A 160 -0.07 -4.32 16.62
C ALA A 160 1.17 -3.59 16.07
N ALA A 161 1.88 -2.85 16.92
CA ALA A 161 3.11 -2.14 16.56
C ALA A 161 4.38 -3.03 16.48
N SER A 162 4.23 -4.36 16.61
CA SER A 162 5.36 -5.29 16.63
C SER A 162 5.60 -6.03 15.31
N CYS A 163 4.61 -6.13 14.41
CA CYS A 163 4.65 -6.89 13.14
C CYS A 163 5.51 -6.24 12.04
N SER A 164 6.82 -6.17 12.28
CA SER A 164 7.84 -5.66 11.36
C SER A 164 9.23 -6.22 11.72
N GLY A 165 10.23 -5.98 10.86
CA GLY A 165 11.62 -6.33 11.16
C GLY A 165 11.90 -7.84 11.26
N GLY A 166 11.02 -8.67 10.70
CA GLY A 166 11.12 -10.13 10.73
C GLY A 166 10.31 -10.80 11.84
N ARG A 167 9.45 -10.05 12.55
CA ARG A 167 8.56 -10.61 13.56
C ARG A 167 7.19 -10.94 12.96
N HIS A 168 6.78 -12.20 13.13
CA HIS A 168 5.51 -12.74 12.63
C HIS A 168 4.68 -13.41 13.75
N PRO A 169 4.39 -12.70 14.86
CA PRO A 169 3.59 -13.30 15.93
C PRO A 169 2.15 -13.50 15.48
N LEU A 170 1.42 -14.38 16.18
CA LEU A 170 0.00 -14.64 15.90
C LEU A 170 -0.93 -13.49 16.31
N THR A 171 -0.39 -12.51 17.03
CA THR A 171 -1.11 -11.43 17.71
C THR A 171 -1.21 -10.14 16.89
N CYS A 172 -0.56 -10.07 15.72
CA CYS A 172 -0.62 -8.88 14.87
C CYS A 172 -0.50 -9.19 13.38
N PHE A 173 -0.73 -8.16 12.58
CA PHE A 173 -0.42 -8.14 11.16
C PHE A 173 0.01 -6.72 10.72
N SER A 174 0.75 -6.64 9.63
CA SER A 174 0.91 -5.39 8.88
C SER A 174 0.78 -5.62 7.39
N THR A 175 0.23 -4.64 6.69
CA THR A 175 -0.01 -4.65 5.24
C THR A 175 0.55 -3.36 4.65
N ARG A 176 1.86 -3.18 4.70
CA ARG A 176 2.49 -1.97 4.14
C ARG A 176 2.51 -2.06 2.62
N LEU A 177 2.73 -0.93 1.98
CA LEU A 177 3.09 -0.91 0.57
C LEU A 177 4.61 -0.74 0.46
N MET A 178 5.17 -1.20 -0.64
CA MET A 178 6.55 -0.87 -0.99
C MET A 178 6.61 -0.44 -2.45
N TRP A 179 7.51 0.49 -2.74
CA TRP A 179 8.03 0.67 -4.08
C TRP A 179 9.28 -0.20 -4.25
N ARG A 180 9.62 -0.50 -5.49
CA ARG A 180 10.79 -1.24 -5.97
C ARG A 180 11.41 -0.48 -7.14
N ASP A 181 12.47 -1.05 -7.67
CA ASP A 181 13.19 -0.65 -8.88
C ASP A 181 12.17 -0.30 -9.98
N GLU A 182 12.43 0.79 -10.71
CA GLU A 182 11.58 1.27 -11.81
C GLU A 182 10.14 1.61 -11.38
N GLY A 183 9.92 1.83 -10.08
CA GLY A 183 8.63 2.21 -9.52
C GLY A 183 7.66 1.04 -9.33
N ALA A 184 8.08 -0.20 -9.57
CA ALA A 184 7.24 -1.36 -9.35
C ALA A 184 6.70 -1.40 -7.91
N GLY A 185 5.41 -1.56 -7.76
CA GLY A 185 4.75 -1.59 -6.46
C GLY A 185 4.45 -3.00 -5.98
N GLU A 186 4.39 -3.19 -4.67
CA GLU A 186 3.95 -4.43 -4.03
C GLU A 186 3.18 -4.14 -2.73
N VAL A 187 2.34 -5.09 -2.32
CA VAL A 187 1.84 -5.14 -0.95
C VAL A 187 2.80 -5.99 -0.12
N TYR A 188 3.40 -5.38 0.89
CA TYR A 188 4.43 -5.98 1.74
C TYR A 188 3.85 -6.33 3.10
N VAL A 189 3.54 -7.61 3.28
CA VAL A 189 2.73 -8.08 4.40
C VAL A 189 3.56 -8.83 5.45
N TYR A 190 3.24 -8.57 6.71
CA TYR A 190 3.58 -9.46 7.83
C TYR A 190 2.28 -10.07 8.30
N LEU A 191 2.09 -11.34 7.97
CA LEU A 191 0.95 -12.14 8.43
C LEU A 191 1.44 -13.23 9.38
N PRO A 192 0.58 -13.71 10.29
CA PRO A 192 0.83 -14.90 11.08
C PRO A 192 1.25 -16.10 10.22
N ASN A 193 2.13 -16.95 10.75
CA ASN A 193 2.56 -18.18 10.09
C ASN A 193 1.45 -19.25 10.16
N ASP A 194 0.40 -19.05 9.37
CA ASP A 194 -0.76 -19.92 9.25
C ASP A 194 -0.76 -20.61 7.86
N PRO A 195 -1.09 -21.91 7.75
CA PRO A 195 -1.23 -22.59 6.46
C PRO A 195 -2.13 -21.88 5.46
N ALA A 196 -3.20 -21.21 5.92
CA ALA A 196 -4.08 -20.42 5.07
C ALA A 196 -3.33 -19.29 4.35
N ASN A 197 -2.36 -18.66 5.01
CA ASN A 197 -1.55 -17.58 4.43
C ASN A 197 -0.50 -18.10 3.43
N LYS A 198 -0.10 -19.38 3.51
CA LYS A 198 0.82 -19.98 2.52
C LYS A 198 0.22 -20.03 1.12
N SER A 199 -1.11 -20.06 1.02
CA SER A 199 -1.82 -20.02 -0.27
C SER A 199 -1.54 -18.72 -1.04
N LEU A 200 -1.20 -17.61 -0.36
CA LEU A 200 -0.87 -16.35 -1.02
C LEU A 200 0.38 -16.45 -1.90
N CYS A 201 1.27 -17.42 -1.64
CA CYS A 201 2.50 -17.59 -2.40
C CYS A 201 2.26 -18.28 -3.74
N ASN A 202 1.51 -19.39 -3.72
CA ASN A 202 1.41 -20.31 -4.86
C ASN A 202 -0.03 -20.76 -5.20
N GLY A 203 -1.01 -20.47 -4.33
CA GLY A 203 -2.39 -20.94 -4.46
C GLY A 203 -3.38 -19.86 -4.92
N THR A 204 -3.09 -18.58 -4.68
CA THR A 204 -3.95 -17.45 -5.06
C THR A 204 -3.42 -16.77 -6.32
N ARG A 205 -4.29 -16.52 -7.30
CA ARG A 205 -3.95 -15.77 -8.51
C ARG A 205 -3.96 -14.25 -8.23
N ILE A 206 -2.87 -13.76 -7.66
CA ILE A 206 -2.61 -12.32 -7.50
C ILE A 206 -1.78 -11.87 -8.70
N PRO A 207 -2.20 -10.85 -9.47
CA PRO A 207 -1.38 -10.35 -10.57
C PRO A 207 -0.02 -9.84 -10.11
N GLY A 208 0.98 -9.91 -11.00
CA GLY A 208 2.37 -9.64 -10.64
C GLY A 208 3.05 -10.85 -9.98
N LYS A 209 4.13 -10.59 -9.25
CA LYS A 209 4.96 -11.63 -8.63
C LYS A 209 4.78 -11.68 -7.12
N ASN A 210 4.42 -12.84 -6.60
CA ASN A 210 4.48 -13.12 -5.16
C ASN A 210 5.86 -13.65 -4.79
N ILE A 211 6.45 -13.13 -3.72
CA ILE A 211 7.77 -13.53 -3.21
C ILE A 211 7.62 -13.80 -1.71
N CYS A 212 7.80 -15.07 -1.36
CA CYS A 212 7.65 -15.60 -0.01
C CYS A 212 8.95 -16.27 0.46
N GLY A 213 9.00 -16.65 1.74
CA GLY A 213 10.09 -17.47 2.29
C GLY A 213 11.33 -16.69 2.74
N SER A 214 11.22 -15.38 2.91
CA SER A 214 12.23 -14.59 3.64
C SER A 214 11.94 -14.58 5.14
N ASP A 215 12.95 -14.31 5.96
CA ASP A 215 12.78 -13.96 7.39
C ASP A 215 12.02 -12.65 7.59
N TYR A 216 11.72 -11.92 6.51
CA TYR A 216 10.97 -10.67 6.50
C TYR A 216 9.57 -10.85 5.89
N GLY A 217 8.88 -9.73 5.66
CA GLY A 217 7.54 -9.72 5.09
C GLY A 217 7.45 -10.37 3.72
N THR A 218 6.26 -10.86 3.40
CA THR A 218 5.92 -11.42 2.10
C THR A 218 5.57 -10.31 1.13
N SER A 219 6.12 -10.36 -0.08
CA SER A 219 5.79 -9.45 -1.17
C SER A 219 4.66 -10.05 -2.01
N LEU A 220 3.52 -9.38 -2.07
CA LEU A 220 2.37 -9.78 -2.87
C LEU A 220 2.20 -8.86 -4.08
N GLY A 221 2.04 -9.47 -5.24
CA GLY A 221 1.74 -8.79 -6.50
C GLY A 221 2.77 -7.76 -6.94
N ARG A 222 4.07 -8.00 -6.70
CA ARG A 222 5.13 -7.09 -7.14
C ARG A 222 5.03 -6.85 -8.64
N GLY A 223 5.03 -5.58 -9.05
CA GLY A 223 4.95 -5.16 -10.45
C GLY A 223 3.53 -5.21 -11.05
N SER A 224 2.50 -5.51 -10.27
CA SER A 224 1.10 -5.43 -10.71
C SER A 224 0.59 -3.99 -10.86
N PHE A 225 1.29 -3.04 -10.23
CA PHE A 225 1.11 -1.61 -10.37
C PHE A 225 2.46 -0.91 -10.26
N HIS A 226 2.54 0.34 -10.71
CA HIS A 226 3.77 1.13 -10.70
C HIS A 226 3.49 2.53 -10.14
N PHE A 227 4.50 3.09 -9.49
CA PHE A 227 4.56 4.49 -9.09
C PHE A 227 5.34 5.28 -10.13
N GLU A 228 4.92 6.51 -10.37
CA GLU A 228 5.56 7.40 -11.33
C GLU A 228 6.17 8.61 -10.63
N THR A 229 7.33 9.04 -11.11
CA THR A 229 7.99 10.28 -10.66
C THR A 229 7.38 11.50 -11.36
N GLY A 230 7.54 12.67 -10.75
CA GLY A 230 7.07 13.95 -11.28
C GLY A 230 5.56 14.16 -11.29
N LYS A 231 4.79 13.23 -10.71
CA LYS A 231 3.32 13.32 -10.61
C LYS A 231 2.78 12.68 -9.33
N TRP A 232 1.54 13.03 -9.00
CA TRP A 232 0.81 12.42 -7.89
C TRP A 232 0.36 11.01 -8.21
N ASN A 233 0.69 10.08 -7.33
CA ASN A 233 0.17 8.71 -7.34
C ASN A 233 -0.89 8.59 -6.25
N TYR A 234 -2.01 7.97 -6.59
CA TYR A 234 -3.14 7.81 -5.68
C TYR A 234 -3.19 6.38 -5.21
N VAL A 235 -3.15 6.19 -3.89
CA VAL A 235 -3.13 4.89 -3.24
C VAL A 235 -4.48 4.65 -2.56
N ALA A 236 -5.04 3.46 -2.78
CA ALA A 236 -6.15 2.95 -2.01
C ALA A 236 -5.82 1.53 -1.54
N GLN A 237 -5.99 1.28 -0.25
CA GLN A 237 -5.83 -0.03 0.38
C GLN A 237 -7.06 -0.34 1.21
N ARG A 238 -7.63 -1.53 1.06
CA ARG A 238 -8.71 -2.07 1.89
C ARG A 238 -8.27 -3.38 2.53
N ILE A 239 -8.58 -3.53 3.81
CA ILE A 239 -8.51 -4.81 4.50
C ILE A 239 -9.88 -5.16 5.07
N LYS A 240 -10.22 -6.45 5.03
CA LYS A 240 -11.30 -7.05 5.80
C LYS A 240 -10.69 -8.15 6.64
N LEU A 241 -10.87 -8.07 7.95
CA LEU A 241 -10.42 -9.10 8.87
C LEU A 241 -11.17 -10.39 8.62
N ASN A 242 -10.50 -11.51 8.87
CA ASN A 242 -11.13 -12.81 8.79
C ASN A 242 -12.10 -13.02 9.97
N THR A 243 -13.11 -13.86 9.77
CA THR A 243 -13.89 -14.43 10.87
C THR A 243 -12.97 -15.33 11.70
N PRO A 244 -12.99 -15.27 13.04
CA PRO A 244 -12.18 -16.16 13.88
C PRO A 244 -12.34 -17.63 13.48
N GLY A 245 -11.22 -18.31 13.23
CA GLY A 245 -11.18 -19.70 12.78
C GLY A 245 -11.47 -19.93 11.28
N LYS A 246 -11.70 -18.89 10.48
CA LYS A 246 -11.90 -19.00 9.02
C LYS A 246 -10.82 -18.22 8.26
N ALA A 247 -10.51 -18.70 7.05
CA ALA A 247 -9.58 -18.07 6.11
C ALA A 247 -10.34 -17.21 5.07
N ASP A 248 -11.18 -16.29 5.53
CA ASP A 248 -12.08 -15.45 4.71
C ASP A 248 -11.72 -13.95 4.77
N GLY A 249 -10.52 -13.62 5.26
CA GLY A 249 -9.98 -12.27 5.23
C GLY A 249 -9.70 -11.79 3.80
N GLN A 250 -9.70 -10.47 3.59
CA GLN A 250 -9.49 -9.88 2.28
C GLN A 250 -8.52 -8.72 2.34
N LEU A 251 -7.67 -8.60 1.32
CA LEU A 251 -6.72 -7.51 1.14
C LEU A 251 -6.79 -7.05 -0.31
N GLN A 252 -6.99 -5.75 -0.51
CA GLN A 252 -7.03 -5.12 -1.83
C GLN A 252 -6.16 -3.87 -1.79
N ALA A 253 -5.37 -3.66 -2.83
CA ALA A 253 -4.58 -2.45 -3.01
C ALA A 253 -4.56 -2.05 -4.48
N SER A 254 -4.61 -0.75 -4.73
CA SER A 254 -4.49 -0.19 -6.07
C SER A 254 -3.73 1.12 -6.05
N THR A 255 -3.04 1.40 -7.15
CA THR A 255 -2.48 2.72 -7.42
C THR A 255 -2.90 3.20 -8.80
N LYS A 256 -3.04 4.53 -8.94
CA LYS A 256 -3.21 5.20 -10.24
C LYS A 256 -2.32 6.44 -10.30
N PRO A 257 -1.76 6.80 -11.47
CA PRO A 257 -0.98 8.02 -11.66
C PRO A 257 -1.84 9.28 -11.83
N VAL A 258 -3.15 9.13 -12.00
CA VAL A 258 -4.11 10.23 -12.19
C VAL A 258 -5.34 9.97 -11.33
N MET A 259 -5.88 11.03 -10.71
CA MET A 259 -7.13 10.98 -9.97
C MET A 259 -8.27 10.82 -10.98
N ASN A 260 -8.71 9.60 -11.20
CA ASN A 260 -10.02 9.36 -11.79
C ASN A 260 -11.03 9.32 -10.64
N HIS A 261 -12.20 9.94 -10.81
CA HIS A 261 -13.30 9.94 -9.81
C HIS A 261 -13.84 8.54 -9.43
N LYS A 262 -13.20 7.46 -9.91
CA LYS A 262 -13.55 6.07 -9.68
C LYS A 262 -12.25 5.27 -9.53
N PHE A 263 -11.95 4.78 -8.33
CA PHE A 263 -10.92 3.77 -8.13
C PHE A 263 -11.53 2.40 -8.40
N PHE A 264 -10.95 1.69 -9.35
CA PHE A 264 -11.32 0.34 -9.75
C PHE A 264 -10.10 -0.58 -9.52
N SER A 265 -10.26 -1.60 -8.70
CA SER A 265 -9.63 -2.91 -8.93
C SER A 265 -10.34 -3.99 -8.11
N SER A 266 -10.99 -4.92 -8.79
CA SER A 266 -11.20 -6.29 -8.32
C SER A 266 -10.11 -7.16 -8.92
N PHE A 267 -9.42 -7.95 -8.10
CA PHE A 267 -8.69 -9.14 -8.54
C PHE A 267 -9.44 -10.37 -8.06
#